data_AF-A0A368G6Q4-F1
#
_entry.id   AF-A0A368G6Q4-F1
#
_cell.length_a   1.000
_cell.length_b   1.000
_cell.length_c   1.000
_cell.angle_alpha   90.00
_cell.angle_beta   90.00
_cell.angle_gamma   90.00
#
_symmetry.space_group_name_H-M   'P 1'
#
loop_
_entity.id
_entity.type
_entity.pdbx_description
1 polymer ?
#
loop_
_entity_poly.entity_id
_entity_poly.type
_entity_poly.pdbx_seq_one_letter_code
_entity_poly.pdbx_strand_id
1 'polypeptide(L)'
;MKPGSHYVECVGQPKGEDFACSDKIKFYIDQGSSYLWDHRHYFTFRVAGYGKTGCDVTLPEGKPGLFEQVIDKINVLAKTIGLE
;
A
#
# COMPACT_ATOMS: atom_id res chain seq x y z
N MET A 1 8.93 5.57 13.66
CA MET A 1 9.80 4.40 13.94
C MET A 1 10.04 4.28 15.44
N LYS A 2 10.03 3.07 16.00
CA LYS A 2 10.48 2.87 17.39
C LYS A 2 12.02 2.82 17.44
N PRO A 3 12.68 3.36 18.48
CA PRO A 3 14.12 3.16 18.66
C PRO A 3 14.49 1.67 18.60
N GLY A 4 15.55 1.33 17.87
CA GLY A 4 15.99 -0.06 17.67
C GLY A 4 15.27 -0.82 16.53
N SER A 5 14.42 -0.16 15.75
CA SER A 5 13.81 -0.77 14.55
C SER A 5 14.90 -1.12 13.53
N HIS A 6 14.87 -2.34 12.99
CA HIS A 6 15.82 -2.76 11.95
C HIS A 6 15.46 -2.15 10.60
N TYR A 7 16.41 -1.42 10.00
CA TYR A 7 16.34 -0.96 8.63
C TYR A 7 17.72 -0.99 8.00
N VAL A 8 17.75 -1.02 6.68
CA VAL A 8 18.96 -0.86 5.88
C VAL A 8 18.77 0.40 5.05
N GLU A 9 19.77 1.28 5.07
CA GLU A 9 19.79 2.44 4.19
C GLU A 9 20.58 2.09 2.93
N CYS A 10 19.90 2.14 1.79
CA CYS A 10 20.50 1.88 0.49
C CYS A 10 21.16 3.16 -0.05
N VAL A 11 22.48 3.31 0.12
CA VAL A 11 23.26 4.49 -0.28
C VAL A 11 24.18 4.26 -1.50
N GLY A 12 23.99 3.16 -2.22
CA GLY A 12 24.78 2.79 -3.39
C GLY A 12 24.45 3.58 -4.66
N GLN A 13 24.94 3.08 -5.80
CA GLN A 13 24.68 3.67 -7.12
C GLN A 13 23.66 2.83 -7.89
N PRO A 14 22.76 3.45 -8.68
CA PRO A 14 22.56 4.90 -8.84
C PRO A 14 21.86 5.53 -7.63
N LYS A 15 22.21 6.79 -7.32
CA LYS A 15 21.59 7.53 -6.21
C LYS A 15 20.09 7.69 -6.46
N GLY A 16 19.28 7.30 -5.49
CA GLY A 16 17.81 7.40 -5.55
C GLY A 16 17.11 6.11 -5.97
N GLU A 17 17.82 5.16 -6.58
CA GLU A 17 17.32 3.82 -6.91
C GLU A 17 18.49 2.83 -6.86
N ASP A 18 19.03 2.56 -5.67
CA ASP A 18 20.07 1.55 -5.52
C ASP A 18 19.49 0.16 -5.81
N PHE A 19 19.59 -0.25 -7.08
CA PHE A 19 19.04 -1.49 -7.63
C PHE A 19 19.68 -2.76 -7.05
N ALA A 20 20.81 -2.65 -6.35
CA ALA A 20 21.45 -3.77 -5.70
C ALA A 20 20.89 -4.03 -4.29
N CYS A 21 20.38 -2.98 -3.64
CA CYS A 21 19.85 -3.02 -2.29
C CYS A 21 18.32 -3.04 -2.24
N SER A 22 17.65 -2.38 -3.19
CA SER A 22 16.19 -2.46 -3.31
C SER A 22 15.79 -3.78 -3.95
N ASP A 23 14.78 -4.44 -3.38
CA ASP A 23 14.00 -5.42 -4.12
C ASP A 23 13.39 -4.69 -5.31
N LYS A 24 13.96 -4.95 -6.48
CA LYS A 24 13.53 -4.40 -7.77
C LYS A 24 12.01 -4.46 -7.89
N ILE A 25 11.42 -3.63 -8.74
CA ILE A 25 10.00 -3.68 -9.08
C ILE A 25 9.64 -5.10 -9.59
N LYS A 26 9.21 -5.97 -8.67
CA LYS A 26 8.75 -7.33 -8.91
C LYS A 26 7.31 -7.37 -8.44
N PHE A 27 6.39 -7.15 -9.35
CA PHE A 27 4.96 -7.23 -9.07
C PHE A 27 4.43 -8.57 -9.60
N TYR A 28 4.13 -9.48 -8.68
CA TYR A 28 3.34 -10.68 -8.97
C TYR A 28 1.85 -10.38 -8.74
N ILE A 29 1.01 -10.58 -9.75
CA ILE A 29 -0.41 -10.15 -9.74
C ILE A 29 -1.20 -10.79 -8.57
N ASP A 30 -0.87 -12.03 -8.22
CA ASP A 30 -1.46 -12.81 -7.13
C ASP A 30 -1.05 -12.32 -5.73
N GLN A 31 -0.03 -11.47 -5.61
CA GLN A 31 0.49 -10.97 -4.33
C GLN A 31 0.10 -9.50 -4.05
N GLY A 32 -0.86 -8.95 -4.81
CA GLY A 32 -1.29 -7.56 -4.70
C GLY A 32 -1.69 -7.11 -3.29
N SER A 33 -2.34 -7.98 -2.52
CA SER A 33 -2.73 -7.70 -1.13
C SER A 33 -1.52 -7.54 -0.20
N SER A 34 -0.48 -8.35 -0.38
CA SER A 34 0.78 -8.25 0.38
C SER A 34 1.49 -6.94 0.06
N TYR A 35 1.57 -6.55 -1.22
CA TYR A 35 2.21 -5.29 -1.59
C TYR A 35 1.47 -4.07 -1.05
N LEU A 36 0.13 -4.10 -1.07
CA LEU A 36 -0.67 -3.04 -0.47
C LEU A 36 -0.51 -2.99 1.06
N TRP A 37 -0.28 -4.13 1.70
CA TRP A 37 0.02 -4.20 3.11
C TRP A 37 1.39 -3.59 3.41
N ASP A 38 2.44 -4.04 2.73
CA ASP A 38 3.82 -3.57 2.91
C ASP A 38 3.96 -2.08 2.57
N HIS A 39 3.29 -1.62 1.51
CA HIS A 39 3.25 -0.21 1.13
C HIS A 39 2.55 0.68 2.17
N ARG A 40 1.68 0.11 3.00
CA ARG A 40 0.97 0.84 4.08
C ARG A 40 1.60 0.62 5.44
N HIS A 41 2.58 -0.25 5.61
CA HIS A 41 3.16 -0.58 6.92
C HIS A 41 4.67 -0.30 6.94
N TYR A 42 5.03 0.83 7.53
CA TYR A 42 6.40 1.21 7.74
C TYR A 42 6.75 0.98 9.21
N PHE A 43 7.54 -0.06 9.47
CA PHE A 43 7.89 -0.52 10.82
C PHE A 43 6.63 -0.91 11.62
N THR A 44 6.41 -0.29 12.78
CA THR A 44 5.22 -0.51 13.61
C THR A 44 4.10 0.48 13.30
N PHE A 45 4.20 1.26 12.22
CA PHE A 45 3.24 2.32 11.90
C PHE A 45 2.53 2.01 10.59
N ARG A 46 1.20 2.14 10.61
CA ARG A 46 0.37 2.07 9.42
C ARG A 46 0.22 3.48 8.85
N VAL A 47 0.67 3.69 7.62
CA VAL A 47 0.45 4.92 6.87
C VAL A 47 -0.91 4.82 6.17
N ALA A 48 -1.66 5.92 6.20
CA ALA A 48 -2.95 5.95 5.55
C ALA A 48 -2.78 5.90 4.02
N GLY A 49 -3.79 5.39 3.32
CA GLY A 49 -3.78 5.41 1.85
C GLY A 49 -3.69 6.84 1.31
N TYR A 50 -3.27 6.97 0.06
CA TYR A 50 -3.26 8.26 -0.65
C TYR A 50 -4.58 9.00 -0.42
N GLY A 51 -4.51 10.26 0.02
CA GLY A 51 -5.68 11.10 0.32
C GLY A 51 -6.36 10.85 1.68
N LYS A 52 -5.92 9.86 2.48
CA LYS A 52 -6.45 9.62 3.84
C LYS A 52 -5.60 10.25 4.96
N THR A 53 -4.33 10.57 4.70
CA THR A 53 -3.45 11.24 5.68
C THR A 53 -3.65 12.75 5.58
N GLY A 54 -4.24 13.36 6.62
CA GLY A 54 -4.62 14.78 6.65
C GLY A 54 -6.13 15.04 6.68
N CYS A 55 -6.95 13.98 6.59
CA CYS A 55 -8.39 14.09 6.86
C CYS A 55 -8.62 14.31 8.36
N ASP A 56 -9.26 15.42 8.69
CA ASP A 56 -9.94 15.59 9.95
C ASP A 56 -10.92 14.41 10.12
N VAL A 57 -10.73 13.59 11.14
CA VAL A 57 -11.54 12.40 11.42
C VAL A 57 -12.98 12.73 11.77
N THR A 58 -13.30 14.01 11.99
CA THR A 58 -14.66 14.50 12.15
C THR A 58 -15.36 14.74 10.81
N LEU A 59 -14.61 14.81 9.71
CA LEU A 59 -15.16 14.91 8.37
C LEU A 59 -15.47 13.50 7.83
N PRO A 60 -16.63 13.31 7.16
CA PRO A 60 -16.97 12.02 6.57
C PRO A 60 -15.91 11.61 5.55
N GLU A 61 -15.62 10.30 5.48
CA GLU A 61 -14.70 9.77 4.46
C GLU A 61 -15.09 10.33 3.07
N GLY A 62 -14.09 10.86 2.35
CA GLY A 62 -14.30 11.40 1.01
C GLY A 62 -15.00 10.38 0.13
N LYS A 63 -15.93 10.85 -0.71
CA LYS A 63 -16.69 9.95 -1.59
C LYS A 63 -15.69 9.15 -2.46
N PRO A 64 -15.83 7.82 -2.54
CA PRO A 64 -14.94 7.00 -3.36
C PRO A 64 -14.99 7.51 -4.80
N GLY A 65 -13.82 7.61 -5.43
CA GLY A 65 -13.71 7.95 -6.83
C GLY A 65 -14.37 6.89 -7.70
N LEU A 66 -14.60 7.22 -8.97
CA LEU A 66 -15.23 6.31 -9.93
C LEU A 66 -14.50 4.96 -10.02
N PHE A 67 -13.16 4.98 -9.95
CA PHE A 67 -12.34 3.76 -10.00
C PHE A 67 -12.51 2.88 -8.76
N GLU A 68 -12.54 3.46 -7.56
CA GLU A 68 -12.77 2.70 -6.32
C GLU A 68 -14.17 2.09 -6.28
N GLN A 69 -15.19 2.83 -6.76
CA GLN A 69 -16.56 2.29 -6.86
C GLN A 69 -16.67 1.08 -7.79
N VAL A 70 -15.88 1.07 -8.88
CA VAL A 70 -15.85 -0.04 -9.82
C VAL A 70 -15.16 -1.26 -9.20
N ILE A 71 -14.02 -1.06 -8.51
CA ILE A 71 -13.31 -2.14 -7.82
C ILE A 71 -14.16 -2.75 -6.70
N ASP A 72 -14.82 -1.93 -5.89
CA ASP A 72 -15.71 -2.43 -4.82
C ASP A 72 -16.85 -3.28 -5.39
N LYS A 73 -17.46 -2.86 -6.50
CA LYS A 73 -18.50 -3.66 -7.17
C LYS A 73 -17.96 -4.97 -7.70
N ILE A 74 -16.76 -4.99 -8.26
CA ILE A 74 -16.12 -6.22 -8.75
C ILE A 74 -15.83 -7.17 -7.59
N ASN A 75 -15.29 -6.67 -6.48
CA ASN A 75 -14.99 -7.48 -5.29
C ASN A 75 -16.28 -8.04 -4.66
N VAL A 76 -17.33 -7.23 -4.52
CA VAL A 76 -18.64 -7.68 -4.03
C VAL A 76 -19.22 -8.76 -4.94
N LEU A 77 -19.11 -8.58 -6.26
CA LEU A 77 -19.58 -9.56 -7.22
C LEU A 77 -18.78 -10.87 -7.12
N ALA A 78 -17.45 -10.81 -7.11
CA ALA A 78 -16.55 -11.96 -6.99
C ALA A 78 -16.84 -12.79 -5.73
N LYS A 79 -17.06 -12.12 -4.59
CA LYS A 79 -17.45 -12.76 -3.33
C LYS A 79 -18.83 -13.40 -3.38
N THR A 80 -19.78 -12.76 -4.08
CA THR A 80 -21.15 -13.28 -4.25
C THR A 80 -21.17 -14.56 -5.11
N ILE A 81 -20.26 -14.66 -6.08
CA ILE A 81 -20.16 -15.81 -6.99
C ILE A 81 -19.11 -16.84 -6.56
N GLY A 82 -18.49 -16.67 -5.38
CA GLY A 82 -17.58 -17.65 -4.78
C GLY A 82 -16.24 -17.79 -5.50
N LEU A 83 -15.72 -16.70 -6.07
CA LEU A 83 -14.43 -16.67 -6.78
C LEU A 83 -13.26 -16.15 -5.91
N GLU A 84 -13.47 -15.94 -4.60
CA GLU A 84 -12.43 -15.68 -3.59
C GLU A 84 -12.09 -16.95 -2.79
#